data_AF-A0A5Q4BJE3-F1
#
_entry.id   AF-A0A5Q4BJE3-F1
#
_cell.length_a   1.000
_cell.length_b   1.000
_cell.length_c   1.000
_cell.angle_alpha   90.00
_cell.angle_beta   90.00
_cell.angle_gamma   90.00
#
_symmetry.space_group_name_H-M   'P 1'
#
loop_
_entity.id
_entity.type
_entity.pdbx_description
1 polymer ?
#
loop_
_entity_poly.entity_id
_entity_poly.type
_entity_poly.pdbx_seq_one_letter_code
_entity_poly.pdbx_strand_id
1 'polypeptide(L)'
;MSAPPSTGITERMIIPVKGTKEDWKEPLKAYLLALKQQDGYLRTRWGPWSENEQIMDLISGWKSKEAHDKFFASSECSEVMGNFKQVMTCPVNSYFIKFVPYAPRAAIDSPIAECITISGATMTEDEMRARIEEARAADGLNDLASGFSVDEVDEVDGGQGLRRGAGLGEHGAADKSAYIPATGKVETHHVNFHYPVKGFSFPNTH
;
A
#
# COMPACT_ATOMS: atom_id res chain seq x y z
N MET A 1 3.56 0.81 21.44
CA MET A 1 4.05 -0.42 20.77
C MET A 1 5.43 -0.18 20.17
N SER A 2 6.26 -1.22 20.12
CA SER A 2 7.63 -1.23 19.61
C SER A 2 7.68 -0.89 18.12
N ALA A 3 8.80 -0.31 17.66
CA ALA A 3 9.05 -0.15 16.22
C ALA A 3 8.91 -1.51 15.51
N PRO A 4 8.43 -1.54 14.24
CA PRO A 4 8.44 -2.77 13.46
C PRO A 4 9.87 -3.34 13.39
N PRO A 5 10.02 -4.67 13.30
CA PRO A 5 11.34 -5.28 13.20
C PRO A 5 12.10 -4.71 11.99
N SER A 6 13.43 -4.71 12.04
CA SER A 6 14.29 -4.19 10.95
C SER A 6 14.11 -4.93 9.61
N THR A 7 13.57 -6.15 9.68
CA THR A 7 13.15 -7.00 8.54
C THR A 7 11.74 -6.70 8.05
N GLY A 8 11.02 -5.79 8.71
CA GLY A 8 9.63 -5.48 8.41
C GLY A 8 9.49 -4.85 7.03
N ILE A 9 8.47 -5.30 6.31
CA ILE A 9 8.15 -4.82 4.97
C ILE A 9 6.66 -4.53 4.88
N THR A 10 6.30 -3.69 3.92
CA THR A 10 4.90 -3.42 3.60
C THR A 10 4.61 -3.90 2.18
N GLU A 11 3.73 -4.86 2.03
CA GLU A 11 3.17 -5.23 0.73
C GLU A 11 2.10 -4.20 0.34
N ARG A 12 2.10 -3.78 -0.92
CA ARG A 12 1.00 -3.04 -1.53
C ARG A 12 0.47 -3.83 -2.72
N MET A 13 -0.81 -4.16 -2.66
CA MET A 13 -1.55 -4.84 -3.71
C MET A 13 -2.53 -3.88 -4.37
N ILE A 14 -2.39 -3.72 -5.68
CA ILE A 14 -3.35 -3.03 -6.55
C ILE A 14 -4.19 -4.13 -7.21
N ILE A 15 -5.48 -4.16 -6.87
CA ILE A 15 -6.40 -5.25 -7.18
C ILE A 15 -7.54 -4.72 -8.05
N PRO A 16 -7.51 -5.00 -9.36
CA PRO A 16 -8.63 -4.70 -10.24
C PRO A 16 -9.80 -5.63 -9.95
N VAL A 17 -10.95 -5.06 -9.62
CA VAL A 17 -12.19 -5.76 -9.28
C VAL A 17 -13.28 -5.48 -10.31
N LYS A 18 -14.32 -6.33 -10.31
CA LYS A 18 -15.57 -6.10 -11.05
C LYS A 18 -16.76 -6.06 -10.11
N GLY A 19 -17.83 -5.45 -10.61
CA GLY A 19 -19.10 -5.40 -9.91
C GLY A 19 -19.16 -4.23 -8.94
N THR A 20 -20.13 -4.30 -8.06
CA THR A 20 -20.36 -3.32 -7.01
C THR A 20 -19.53 -3.64 -5.78
N LYS A 21 -19.48 -2.64 -4.89
CA LYS A 21 -18.94 -2.75 -3.55
C LYS A 21 -19.46 -3.94 -2.74
N GLU A 22 -20.71 -4.34 -2.93
CA GLU A 22 -21.29 -5.45 -2.19
C GLU A 22 -20.82 -6.82 -2.73
N ASP A 23 -20.45 -6.89 -4.01
CA ASP A 23 -20.03 -8.14 -4.65
C ASP A 23 -18.68 -8.63 -4.12
N TRP A 24 -17.75 -7.70 -3.84
CA TRP A 24 -16.39 -8.04 -3.42
C TRP A 24 -16.15 -7.97 -1.91
N LYS A 25 -17.08 -7.44 -1.11
CA LYS A 25 -16.91 -7.29 0.35
C LYS A 25 -16.73 -8.61 1.10
N GLU A 26 -17.56 -9.62 0.83
CA GLU A 26 -17.45 -10.91 1.53
C GLU A 26 -16.21 -11.72 1.07
N PRO A 27 -15.87 -11.79 -0.23
CA PRO A 27 -14.59 -12.38 -0.64
C PRO A 27 -13.37 -11.67 -0.02
N LEU A 28 -13.38 -10.33 0.00
CA LEU A 28 -12.33 -9.54 0.65
C LEU A 28 -12.25 -9.85 2.15
N LYS A 29 -13.40 -9.91 2.83
CA LYS A 29 -13.46 -10.23 4.27
C LYS A 29 -12.81 -11.58 4.58
N ALA A 30 -13.11 -12.60 3.79
CA ALA A 30 -12.52 -13.93 3.96
C ALA A 30 -10.98 -13.86 3.85
N TYR A 31 -10.48 -13.16 2.83
CA TYR A 31 -9.04 -12.91 2.66
C TYR A 31 -8.43 -12.16 3.86
N LEU A 32 -9.05 -11.06 4.30
CA LEU A 32 -8.56 -10.25 5.42
C LEU A 32 -8.54 -11.04 6.75
N LEU A 33 -9.54 -11.90 6.98
CA LEU A 33 -9.60 -12.76 8.17
C LEU A 33 -8.50 -13.81 8.16
N ALA A 34 -8.22 -14.45 7.02
CA ALA A 34 -7.11 -15.40 6.87
C ALA A 34 -5.77 -14.70 7.07
N LEU A 35 -5.57 -13.54 6.44
CA LEU A 35 -4.37 -12.71 6.56
C LEU A 35 -4.06 -12.36 8.03
N LYS A 36 -5.08 -11.98 8.81
CA LYS A 36 -4.93 -11.59 10.22
C LYS A 36 -4.49 -12.74 11.14
N GLN A 37 -4.71 -13.99 10.74
CA GLN A 37 -4.34 -15.17 11.52
C GLN A 37 -2.88 -15.59 11.33
N GLN A 38 -2.18 -15.02 10.34
CA GLN A 38 -0.85 -15.44 9.97
C GLN A 38 0.21 -14.94 10.96
N ASP A 39 1.13 -15.83 11.37
CA ASP A 39 2.31 -15.38 12.10
C ASP A 39 3.18 -14.52 11.19
N GLY A 40 3.46 -13.31 11.66
CA GLY A 40 4.18 -12.29 10.90
C GLY A 40 3.28 -11.20 10.33
N TYR A 41 1.96 -11.35 10.35
CA TYR A 41 1.04 -10.24 10.09
C TYR A 41 1.24 -9.12 11.12
N LEU A 42 1.30 -7.87 10.64
CA LEU A 42 1.40 -6.69 11.50
C LEU A 42 0.13 -5.85 11.45
N ARG A 43 -0.35 -5.52 10.25
CA ARG A 43 -1.50 -4.65 10.01
C ARG A 43 -1.97 -4.74 8.56
N THR A 44 -3.19 -4.29 8.30
CA THR A 44 -3.67 -4.06 6.93
C THR A 44 -4.58 -2.84 6.86
N ARG A 45 -4.59 -2.18 5.71
CA ARG A 45 -5.53 -1.13 5.31
C ARG A 45 -5.95 -1.41 3.89
N TRP A 46 -7.19 -1.06 3.54
CA TRP A 46 -7.69 -1.27 2.19
C TRP A 46 -8.77 -0.25 1.87
N GLY A 47 -9.00 -0.05 0.57
CA GLY A 47 -10.09 0.76 0.09
C GLY A 47 -10.11 0.82 -1.44
N PRO A 48 -11.26 1.12 -2.04
CA PRO A 48 -11.30 1.48 -3.44
C PRO A 48 -10.54 2.79 -3.67
N TRP A 49 -9.98 2.96 -4.87
CA TRP A 49 -9.53 4.27 -5.32
C TRP A 49 -10.75 5.19 -5.45
N SER A 50 -10.61 6.43 -5.02
CA SER A 50 -11.68 7.43 -5.07
C SER A 50 -11.98 7.83 -6.51
N GLU A 51 -10.95 7.79 -7.37
CA GLU A 51 -11.01 8.08 -8.80
C GLU A 51 -11.55 6.90 -9.61
N ASN A 52 -11.40 5.67 -9.11
CA ASN A 52 -11.85 4.46 -9.79
C ASN A 52 -12.19 3.34 -8.80
N GLU A 53 -13.46 3.21 -8.46
CA GLU A 53 -13.92 2.22 -7.48
C GLU A 53 -13.79 0.75 -7.95
N GLN A 54 -13.40 0.52 -9.22
CA GLN A 54 -13.06 -0.81 -9.75
C GLN A 54 -11.59 -1.18 -9.51
N ILE A 55 -10.81 -0.33 -8.84
CA ILE A 55 -9.46 -0.63 -8.40
C ILE A 55 -9.43 -0.51 -6.89
N MET A 56 -9.00 -1.58 -6.22
CA MET A 56 -8.81 -1.61 -4.78
C MET A 56 -7.33 -1.60 -4.44
N ASP A 57 -6.95 -0.74 -3.51
CA ASP A 57 -5.63 -0.73 -2.90
C ASP A 57 -5.71 -1.47 -1.57
N LEU A 58 -4.77 -2.37 -1.32
CA LEU A 58 -4.63 -3.07 -0.06
C LEU A 58 -3.16 -3.05 0.36
N ILE A 59 -2.91 -2.52 1.54
CA ILE A 59 -1.57 -2.39 2.12
C ILE A 59 -1.49 -3.32 3.34
N SER A 60 -0.50 -4.21 3.36
CA SER A 60 -0.28 -5.19 4.43
C SER A 60 1.13 -5.09 4.98
N GLY A 61 1.25 -4.93 6.31
CA GLY A 61 2.53 -4.97 7.00
C GLY A 61 2.89 -6.40 7.42
N TRP A 62 4.14 -6.79 7.17
CA TRP A 62 4.70 -8.09 7.51
C TRP A 62 5.97 -7.95 8.36
N LYS A 63 6.20 -8.87 9.31
CA LYS A 63 7.45 -8.95 10.09
C LYS A 63 8.67 -9.22 9.19
N SER A 64 8.48 -9.96 8.10
CA SER A 64 9.50 -10.26 7.09
C SER A 64 8.86 -10.76 5.80
N LYS A 65 9.65 -10.83 4.70
CA LYS A 65 9.19 -11.38 3.43
C LYS A 65 8.91 -12.88 3.52
N GLU A 66 9.68 -13.61 4.31
CA GLU A 66 9.52 -15.04 4.50
C GLU A 66 8.18 -15.38 5.18
N ALA A 67 7.71 -14.53 6.11
CA ALA A 67 6.40 -14.70 6.73
C ALA A 67 5.26 -14.54 5.72
N HIS A 68 5.36 -13.52 4.85
CA HIS A 68 4.46 -13.35 3.71
C HIS A 68 4.49 -14.58 2.79
N ASP A 69 5.67 -14.97 2.32
CA ASP A 69 5.83 -16.04 1.33
C ASP A 69 5.29 -17.38 1.85
N LYS A 70 5.46 -17.65 3.15
CA LYS A 70 4.88 -18.82 3.82
C LYS A 70 3.36 -18.83 3.77
N PHE A 71 2.70 -17.69 4.01
CA PHE A 71 1.25 -17.59 3.88
C PHE A 71 0.81 -17.80 2.43
N PHE A 72 1.47 -17.16 1.47
CA PHE A 72 1.11 -17.26 0.06
C PHE A 72 1.34 -18.65 -0.54
N ALA A 73 2.24 -19.46 0.04
CA ALA A 73 2.40 -20.87 -0.30
C ALA A 73 1.40 -21.82 0.39
N SER A 74 0.55 -21.32 1.29
CA SER A 74 -0.37 -22.14 2.07
C SER A 74 -1.65 -22.52 1.31
N SER A 75 -2.28 -23.62 1.73
CA SER A 75 -3.60 -24.01 1.24
C SER A 75 -4.69 -23.01 1.64
N GLU A 76 -4.55 -22.38 2.81
CA GLU A 76 -5.49 -21.37 3.30
C GLU A 76 -5.50 -20.14 2.36
N CYS A 77 -4.33 -19.61 2.01
CA CYS A 77 -4.23 -18.51 1.04
C CYS A 77 -4.81 -18.91 -0.32
N SER A 78 -4.49 -20.12 -0.79
CA SER A 78 -5.01 -20.65 -2.04
C SER A 78 -6.54 -20.71 -2.06
N GLU A 79 -7.17 -21.12 -0.95
CA GLU A 79 -8.62 -21.18 -0.80
C GLU A 79 -9.26 -19.78 -0.81
N VAL A 80 -8.79 -18.87 0.04
CA VAL A 80 -9.39 -17.52 0.14
C VAL A 80 -9.16 -16.70 -1.13
N MET A 81 -7.99 -16.84 -1.77
CA MET A 81 -7.71 -16.21 -3.06
C MET A 81 -8.54 -16.84 -4.19
N GLY A 82 -8.88 -18.13 -4.10
CA GLY A 82 -9.80 -18.77 -5.04
C GLY A 82 -11.17 -18.08 -5.05
N ASN A 83 -11.71 -17.79 -3.87
CA ASN A 83 -12.96 -17.02 -3.73
C ASN A 83 -12.78 -15.58 -4.21
N PHE A 84 -11.69 -14.94 -3.83
CA PHE A 84 -11.46 -13.53 -4.15
C PHE A 84 -11.22 -13.30 -5.65
N LYS A 85 -10.61 -14.25 -6.37
CA LYS A 85 -10.44 -14.21 -7.83
C LYS A 85 -11.77 -14.15 -8.61
N GLN A 86 -12.89 -14.58 -8.03
CA GLN A 86 -14.19 -14.53 -8.70
C GLN A 86 -14.63 -13.08 -9.00
N VAL A 87 -14.15 -12.13 -8.21
CA VAL A 87 -14.45 -10.69 -8.33
C VAL A 87 -13.27 -9.89 -8.87
N MET A 88 -12.14 -10.52 -9.20
CA MET A 88 -11.01 -9.86 -9.87
C MET A 88 -11.20 -9.84 -11.39
N THR A 89 -10.68 -8.80 -12.05
CA THR A 89 -10.72 -8.66 -13.52
C THR A 89 -9.40 -9.02 -14.20
N CYS A 90 -8.28 -8.89 -13.50
CA CYS A 90 -6.95 -9.27 -13.98
C CYS A 90 -6.03 -9.64 -12.81
N PRO A 91 -4.79 -10.11 -13.06
CA PRO A 91 -3.84 -10.41 -12.01
C PRO A 91 -3.58 -9.21 -11.10
N VAL A 92 -3.39 -9.48 -9.80
CA VAL A 92 -3.01 -8.47 -8.81
C VAL A 92 -1.60 -7.97 -9.11
N ASN A 93 -1.43 -6.65 -9.12
CA ASN A 93 -0.11 -6.04 -9.11
C ASN A 93 0.33 -5.84 -7.66
N SER A 94 1.29 -6.64 -7.19
CA SER A 94 1.80 -6.58 -5.83
C SER A 94 3.29 -6.25 -5.82
N TYR A 95 3.73 -5.44 -4.87
CA TYR A 95 5.14 -5.14 -4.62
C TYR A 95 5.38 -4.80 -3.15
N PHE A 96 6.61 -5.01 -2.68
CA PHE A 96 6.99 -4.71 -1.30
C PHE A 96 7.70 -3.37 -1.20
N ILE A 97 7.34 -2.57 -0.21
CA ILE A 97 7.90 -1.28 0.11
C ILE A 97 8.61 -1.39 1.45
N LYS A 98 9.85 -0.91 1.48
CA LYS A 98 10.56 -0.67 2.74
C LYS A 98 10.51 0.82 3.06
N PHE A 99 9.68 1.18 4.05
CA PHE A 99 9.63 2.53 4.58
C PHE A 99 10.78 2.77 5.56
N VAL A 100 11.39 3.94 5.51
CA VAL A 100 12.49 4.33 6.39
C VAL A 100 12.11 5.63 7.11
N PRO A 101 12.05 5.66 8.46
CA PRO A 101 12.33 4.56 9.39
C PRO A 101 11.20 3.50 9.48
N TYR A 102 9.95 3.89 9.23
CA TYR A 102 8.77 3.02 9.13
C TYR A 102 7.60 3.84 8.56
N ALA A 103 6.57 3.20 7.99
CA ALA A 103 5.41 3.95 7.53
C ALA A 103 4.70 4.59 8.73
N PRO A 104 4.57 5.94 8.77
CA PRO A 104 4.02 6.66 9.90
C PRO A 104 2.57 6.24 10.16
N ARG A 105 2.22 6.19 11.44
CA ARG A 105 0.88 5.77 11.84
C ARG A 105 -0.19 6.76 11.38
N ALA A 106 0.06 8.07 11.48
CA ALA A 106 -0.92 9.08 11.09
C ALA A 106 -1.21 9.04 9.59
N ALA A 107 -0.20 8.77 8.77
CA ALA A 107 -0.35 8.59 7.33
C ALA A 107 -1.24 7.38 6.97
N ILE A 108 -1.11 6.28 7.72
CA ILE A 108 -1.87 5.02 7.51
C ILE A 108 -3.26 5.05 8.16
N ASP A 109 -3.41 5.77 9.26
CA ASP A 109 -4.68 5.95 9.98
C ASP A 109 -5.49 7.13 9.42
N SER A 110 -5.00 7.78 8.36
CA SER A 110 -5.74 8.81 7.64
C SER A 110 -7.00 8.23 7.01
N PRO A 111 -8.18 8.88 7.16
CA PRO A 111 -9.42 8.42 6.52
C PRO A 111 -9.28 8.29 5.00
N ILE A 112 -8.59 9.25 4.40
CA ILE A 112 -8.24 9.28 2.99
C ILE A 112 -6.73 9.48 2.92
N ALA A 113 -6.05 8.59 2.20
CA ALA A 113 -4.65 8.74 1.92
C ALA A 113 -4.44 8.95 0.42
N GLU A 114 -3.75 10.02 0.05
CA GLU A 114 -3.18 10.16 -1.28
C GLU A 114 -2.01 9.19 -1.42
N CYS A 115 -2.10 8.24 -2.33
CA CYS A 115 -1.03 7.33 -2.69
C CYS A 115 -0.34 7.83 -3.97
N ILE A 116 0.98 8.02 -3.90
CA ILE A 116 1.78 8.41 -5.06
C ILE A 116 2.68 7.24 -5.44
N THR A 117 2.82 6.98 -6.73
CA THR A 117 3.73 5.97 -7.26
C THR A 117 4.58 6.61 -8.33
N ILE A 118 5.89 6.48 -8.22
CA ILE A 118 6.84 7.01 -9.21
C ILE A 118 7.61 5.84 -9.85
N SER A 119 7.63 5.78 -11.17
CA SER A 119 8.40 4.78 -11.94
C SER A 119 9.47 5.45 -12.81
N GLY A 120 10.60 4.78 -13.05
CA GLY A 120 11.67 5.31 -13.92
C GLY A 120 12.36 6.58 -13.42
N ALA A 121 12.24 6.90 -12.12
CA ALA A 121 12.95 8.04 -11.54
C ALA A 121 14.46 7.77 -11.44
N THR A 122 15.26 8.77 -11.78
CA THR A 122 16.73 8.69 -11.73
C THR A 122 17.31 9.08 -10.37
N MET A 123 16.50 9.70 -9.50
CA MET A 123 16.87 10.19 -8.18
C MET A 123 17.24 9.05 -7.23
N THR A 124 18.33 9.17 -6.48
CA THR A 124 18.78 8.19 -5.49
C THR A 124 17.82 8.05 -4.30
N GLU A 125 17.98 6.98 -3.50
CA GLU A 125 17.09 6.75 -2.35
C GLU A 125 17.33 7.80 -1.26
N ASP A 126 18.58 8.18 -1.04
CA ASP A 126 18.95 9.20 -0.07
C ASP A 126 18.47 10.60 -0.50
N GLU A 127 18.54 10.93 -1.79
CA GLU A 127 18.00 12.20 -2.33
C GLU A 127 16.49 12.29 -2.16
N MET A 128 15.76 11.21 -2.49
CA MET A 128 14.30 11.17 -2.30
C MET A 128 13.94 11.30 -0.83
N ARG A 129 14.69 10.63 0.05
CA ARG A 129 14.47 10.73 1.50
C ARG A 129 14.68 12.16 2.00
N ALA A 130 15.77 12.81 1.57
CA ALA A 130 16.03 14.20 1.94
C ALA A 130 14.88 15.13 1.52
N ARG A 131 14.40 15.01 0.28
CA ARG A 131 13.24 15.80 -0.21
C ARG A 131 11.96 15.53 0.58
N ILE A 132 11.69 14.28 0.91
CA ILE A 132 10.52 13.90 1.70
C ILE A 132 10.60 14.49 3.10
N GLU A 133 11.77 14.46 3.75
CA GLU A 133 11.98 15.07 5.05
C GLU A 133 11.83 16.60 5.01
N GLU A 134 12.31 17.27 3.95
CA GLU A 134 12.07 18.69 3.73
C GLU A 134 10.58 19.00 3.54
N ALA A 135 9.89 18.18 2.74
CA ALA A 135 8.47 18.34 2.48
C ALA A 135 7.59 18.07 3.70
N ARG A 136 8.00 17.23 4.68
CA ARG A 136 7.25 17.02 5.93
C ARG A 136 6.96 18.31 6.68
N ALA A 137 7.79 19.34 6.51
CA ALA A 137 7.61 20.64 7.14
C ALA A 137 6.67 21.58 6.35
N ALA A 138 6.16 21.16 5.19
CA ALA A 138 5.30 21.99 4.36
C ALA A 138 3.87 22.07 4.92
N ASP A 139 3.29 23.27 4.85
CA ASP A 139 1.91 23.51 5.25
C ASP A 139 0.93 22.67 4.41
N GLY A 140 -0.07 22.08 5.07
CA GLY A 140 -1.09 21.28 4.42
C GLY A 140 -0.73 19.82 4.17
N LEU A 141 0.38 19.32 4.73
CA LEU A 141 0.66 17.89 4.89
C LEU A 141 0.44 17.47 6.34
N ASN A 142 -0.46 16.51 6.57
CA ASN A 142 -0.63 15.94 7.91
C ASN A 142 0.55 15.04 8.30
N ASP A 143 0.93 14.15 7.40
CA ASP A 143 2.07 13.26 7.52
C ASP A 143 2.47 12.80 6.11
N LEU A 144 3.63 12.16 6.00
CA LEU A 144 4.16 11.67 4.74
C LEU A 144 4.93 10.39 4.98
N ALA A 145 4.67 9.34 4.21
CA ALA A 145 5.53 8.17 4.18
C ALA A 145 6.33 8.20 2.88
N SER A 146 7.50 7.56 2.86
CA SER A 146 8.12 7.17 1.61
C SER A 146 8.97 5.93 1.82
N GLY A 147 9.13 5.16 0.76
CA GLY A 147 9.90 3.94 0.78
C GLY A 147 10.27 3.55 -0.64
N PHE A 148 11.09 2.53 -0.76
CA PHE A 148 11.50 1.99 -2.05
C PHE A 148 10.95 0.59 -2.22
N SER A 149 10.66 0.23 -3.47
CA SER A 149 10.31 -1.15 -3.81
C SER A 149 11.51 -2.04 -3.49
N VAL A 150 11.26 -3.17 -2.83
CA VAL A 150 12.29 -4.19 -2.55
C VAL A 150 12.52 -5.07 -3.78
N ASP A 151 11.48 -5.25 -4.60
CA ASP A 151 11.54 -6.02 -5.83
C ASP A 151 11.68 -5.09 -7.05
N GLU A 152 12.39 -5.56 -8.08
CA GLU A 152 12.23 -5.04 -9.43
C GLU A 152 10.80 -5.34 -9.86
N VAL A 153 9.94 -4.32 -9.97
CA VAL A 153 8.61 -4.51 -10.53
C VAL A 153 8.75 -4.32 -12.02
N ASP A 154 8.38 -5.34 -12.80
CA ASP A 154 8.33 -5.24 -14.25
C ASP A 154 7.53 -3.99 -14.64
N GLU A 155 8.19 -3.09 -15.36
CA GLU A 155 7.45 -2.07 -16.06
C GLU A 155 6.57 -2.77 -17.10
N VAL A 156 5.31 -2.36 -17.18
CA VAL A 156 4.44 -2.70 -18.32
C VAL A 156 5.07 -2.22 -19.66
N ASP A 157 6.13 -1.39 -19.61
CA ASP A 157 6.84 -0.80 -20.75
C ASP A 157 8.39 -0.92 -20.73
N GLY A 158 8.98 -1.97 -20.14
CA GLY A 158 10.35 -2.39 -20.52
C GLY A 158 11.56 -1.53 -20.10
N GLY A 159 11.48 -0.71 -19.05
CA GLY A 159 12.63 -0.06 -18.41
C GLY A 159 12.98 -0.65 -17.04
N GLN A 160 14.21 -1.10 -16.83
CA GLN A 160 14.72 -1.44 -15.50
C GLN A 160 14.90 -0.17 -14.67
N GLY A 161 14.41 -0.18 -13.42
CA GLY A 161 14.70 0.85 -12.42
C GLY A 161 13.44 1.48 -11.85
N LEU A 162 12.89 0.86 -10.81
CA LEU A 162 11.68 1.33 -10.19
C LEU A 162 11.92 1.79 -8.74
N ARG A 163 11.51 3.03 -8.47
CA ARG A 163 11.64 3.71 -7.19
C ARG A 163 10.24 4.16 -6.73
N ARG A 164 9.41 3.23 -6.25
CA ARG A 164 8.02 3.54 -5.84
C ARG A 164 7.97 4.17 -4.45
N GLY A 165 8.02 5.50 -4.37
CA GLY A 165 7.76 6.25 -3.15
C GLY A 165 6.27 6.48 -2.91
N ALA A 166 5.66 5.75 -1.97
CA ALA A 166 4.29 5.98 -1.52
C ALA A 166 4.21 7.09 -0.48
N GLY A 167 3.85 8.31 -0.90
CA GLY A 167 3.26 9.31 -0.02
C GLY A 167 1.92 8.79 0.51
N LEU A 168 1.56 9.15 1.74
CA LEU A 168 0.24 8.97 2.32
C LEU A 168 -0.05 10.28 3.04
N GLY A 169 -0.92 11.11 2.47
CA GLY A 169 -1.29 12.41 3.05
C GLY A 169 -2.76 12.74 2.80
N GLU A 170 -3.36 13.52 3.70
CA GLU A 170 -4.66 14.14 3.46
C GLU A 170 -4.43 15.38 2.58
N HIS A 171 -5.19 15.50 1.49
CA HIS A 171 -4.99 16.53 0.48
C HIS A 171 -5.60 17.88 0.91
N GLY A 172 -4.92 18.98 0.60
CA GLY A 172 -5.55 20.29 0.48
C GLY A 172 -4.67 21.40 -0.12
N ALA A 173 -3.40 21.53 0.31
CA ALA A 173 -2.62 22.73 -0.02
C ALA A 173 -1.11 22.52 -0.28
N ALA A 174 -0.59 21.30 -0.10
CA ALA A 174 0.84 21.05 -0.24
C ALA A 174 1.31 21.16 -1.70
N ASP A 175 2.40 21.89 -1.92
CA ASP A 175 3.07 21.95 -3.22
C ASP A 175 3.75 20.61 -3.51
N LYS A 176 3.12 19.79 -4.36
CA LYS A 176 3.62 18.46 -4.71
C LYS A 176 4.97 18.50 -5.43
N SER A 177 5.33 19.63 -6.06
CA SER A 177 6.64 19.79 -6.69
C SER A 177 7.79 19.75 -5.67
N ALA A 178 7.51 19.96 -4.38
CA ALA A 178 8.50 19.87 -3.32
C ALA A 178 9.01 18.42 -3.11
N TYR A 179 8.18 17.41 -3.38
CA TYR A 179 8.52 16.01 -3.09
C TYR A 179 8.33 15.03 -4.25
N ILE A 180 7.73 15.45 -5.36
CA ILE A 180 7.70 14.65 -6.59
C ILE A 180 8.99 14.94 -7.40
N PRO A 181 9.76 13.92 -7.78
CA PRO A 181 10.96 14.12 -8.61
C PRO A 181 10.60 14.64 -10.00
N ALA A 182 11.52 15.37 -10.62
CA ALA A 182 11.33 15.94 -11.97
C ALA A 182 11.36 14.88 -13.09
N THR A 183 11.85 13.68 -12.79
CA THR A 183 11.95 12.55 -13.72
C THR A 183 11.10 11.38 -13.24
N GLY A 184 10.66 10.56 -14.20
CA GLY A 184 9.81 9.39 -13.95
C GLY A 184 8.34 9.61 -14.32
N LYS A 185 7.59 8.52 -14.42
CA LYS A 185 6.13 8.55 -14.58
C LYS A 185 5.51 8.59 -13.19
N VAL A 186 4.53 9.48 -13.00
CA VAL A 186 3.83 9.68 -11.72
C VAL A 186 2.41 9.17 -11.86
N GLU A 187 2.02 8.27 -10.98
CA GLU A 187 0.63 7.87 -10.74
C GLU A 187 0.22 8.40 -9.37
N THR A 188 -0.99 8.93 -9.28
CA THR A 188 -1.54 9.48 -8.04
C THR A 188 -3.02 9.17 -7.96
N HIS A 189 -3.45 8.70 -6.79
CA HIS A 189 -4.85 8.40 -6.51
C HIS A 189 -5.10 8.47 -5.01
N HIS A 190 -6.37 8.62 -4.63
CA HIS A 190 -6.78 8.69 -3.24
C HIS A 190 -7.45 7.39 -2.82
N VAL A 191 -7.02 6.82 -1.71
CA VAL A 191 -7.63 5.62 -1.14
C VAL A 191 -8.35 5.98 0.14
N ASN A 192 -9.63 5.63 0.22
CA ASN A 192 -10.37 5.71 1.48
C ASN A 192 -10.10 4.45 2.31
N PHE A 193 -9.17 4.53 3.27
CA PHE A 193 -8.84 3.40 4.13
C PHE A 193 -9.87 3.14 5.23
N HIS A 194 -10.81 4.05 5.46
CA HIS A 194 -11.96 3.85 6.32
C HIS A 194 -13.10 3.14 5.59
N TYR A 195 -12.79 2.16 4.76
CA TYR A 195 -13.78 1.40 4.01
C TYR A 195 -14.27 0.19 4.81
N PRO A 196 -15.47 0.23 5.42
CA PRO A 196 -15.88 -0.78 6.39
C PRO A 196 -16.22 -2.11 5.70
N VAL A 197 -15.72 -3.20 6.28
CA VAL A 197 -16.12 -4.58 5.95
C VAL A 197 -16.79 -5.17 7.19
N LYS A 198 -18.08 -5.50 7.09
CA LYS A 198 -18.87 -5.94 8.26
C LYS A 198 -18.29 -7.23 8.85
N GLY A 199 -18.01 -7.21 10.16
CA GLY A 199 -17.40 -8.34 10.86
C GLY A 199 -15.88 -8.40 10.75
N PHE A 200 -15.25 -7.41 10.11
CA PHE A 200 -13.82 -7.18 10.16
C PHE A 200 -13.57 -5.76 10.67
N SER A 201 -13.19 -5.64 11.95
CA SER A 201 -12.72 -4.37 12.51
C SER A 201 -11.20 -4.36 12.52
N PHE A 202 -10.62 -3.18 12.30
CA PHE A 202 -9.25 -2.94 12.71
C PHE A 202 -9.12 -3.33 14.18
N PRO A 203 -8.06 -4.02 14.60
CA PRO A 203 -7.73 -4.00 16.01
C PRO A 203 -7.49 -2.53 16.37
N ASN A 204 -8.45 -1.90 17.05
CA ASN A 204 -8.16 -0.77 17.91
C ASN A 204 -7.30 -1.34 19.04
N THR A 205 -6.01 -1.51 18.78
CA THR A 205 -5.04 -1.73 19.83
C THR A 205 -4.57 -0.37 20.32
N HIS A 206 -5.00 -0.09 21.55
CA HIS A 206 -4.57 0.97 22.44
C HIS A 206 -3.06 1.23 22.40
#